data_AF-A0A0M9AKL9-F1
#
_entry.id   AF-A0A0M9AKL9-F1
#
_cell.length_a   1.000
_cell.length_b   1.000
_cell.length_c   1.000
_cell.angle_alpha   90.00
_cell.angle_beta   90.00
_cell.angle_gamma   90.00
#
_symmetry.space_group_name_H-M   'P 1'
#
loop_
_entity.id
_entity.type
_entity.pdbx_description
1 polymer ?
#
loop_
_entity_poly.entity_id
_entity_poly.type
_entity_poly.pdbx_seq_one_letter_code
_entity_poly.pdbx_strand_id
1 'polypeptide(L)'
;MTGDTEAGHRILEILYEDHFGDDDTNLSSDDIAGTIDDVDESQVNQILGNLHQAELVDKTGTPKLTSEGIKVVLDQKEREERQNEREERKAERAERQEDRKREIRINKSVAYLTIALVLAGGFQGVARNLVYFSEWERLIYSLIGAAVIFGLTLLFLLYVNWWDVEEESQSQSQTQ
;
A
#
# COMPACT_ATOMS: atom_id res chain seq x y z
N MET A 1 -18.02 -21.26 -11.14
CA MET A 1 -18.99 -21.18 -10.03
C MET A 1 -18.91 -19.87 -9.24
N THR A 2 -17.78 -19.15 -9.23
CA THR A 2 -17.69 -17.79 -8.64
C THR A 2 -18.39 -16.72 -9.47
N GLY A 3 -18.41 -16.85 -10.80
CA GLY A 3 -19.04 -15.87 -11.71
C GLY A 3 -20.56 -15.72 -11.55
N ASP A 4 -21.30 -16.81 -11.29
CA ASP A 4 -22.77 -16.74 -11.10
C ASP A 4 -23.16 -16.01 -9.81
N THR A 5 -22.34 -16.16 -8.75
CA THR A 5 -22.51 -15.41 -7.51
C THR A 5 -22.24 -13.92 -7.73
N GLU A 6 -21.15 -13.56 -8.41
CA GLU A 6 -20.79 -12.16 -8.69
C GLU A 6 -21.84 -11.46 -9.57
N ALA A 7 -22.31 -12.14 -10.63
CA ALA A 7 -23.41 -11.67 -11.46
C ALA A 7 -24.72 -11.52 -10.67
N GLY A 8 -25.04 -12.46 -9.77
CA GLY A 8 -26.21 -12.34 -8.90
C GLY A 8 -26.15 -11.17 -7.91
N HIS A 9 -24.96 -10.84 -7.39
CA HIS A 9 -24.77 -9.65 -6.56
C HIS A 9 -24.98 -8.38 -7.40
N ARG A 10 -24.39 -8.34 -8.59
CA ARG A 10 -24.52 -7.20 -9.50
C ARG A 10 -25.96 -6.94 -9.91
N ILE A 11 -26.75 -8.00 -10.15
CA ILE A 11 -28.19 -7.88 -10.44
C ILE A 11 -28.95 -7.27 -9.25
N LEU A 12 -28.63 -7.67 -8.01
CA LEU A 12 -29.26 -7.08 -6.82
C LEU A 12 -28.90 -5.60 -6.65
N GLU A 13 -27.66 -5.19 -6.95
CA GLU A 13 -27.25 -3.78 -6.94
C GLU A 13 -27.98 -2.95 -7.99
N ILE A 14 -28.07 -3.45 -9.23
CA ILE A 14 -28.77 -2.78 -10.34
C ILE A 14 -30.24 -2.57 -9.99
N LEU A 15 -30.90 -3.60 -9.45
CA LEU A 15 -32.29 -3.49 -9.00
C LEU A 15 -32.46 -2.55 -7.79
N TYR A 16 -31.44 -2.42 -6.95
CA TYR A 16 -31.45 -1.47 -5.84
C TYR A 16 -31.34 -0.03 -6.36
N GLU A 17 -30.48 0.20 -7.36
CA GLU A 17 -30.33 1.50 -8.01
C GLU A 17 -31.55 1.90 -8.83
N ASP A 18 -32.21 0.97 -9.53
CA ASP A 18 -33.49 1.24 -10.22
C ASP A 18 -34.61 1.57 -9.21
N HIS A 19 -34.66 0.89 -8.07
CA HIS A 19 -35.74 1.07 -7.09
C HIS A 19 -35.55 2.31 -6.18
N PHE A 20 -34.32 2.79 -5.98
CA PHE A 20 -34.01 3.91 -5.07
C PHE A 20 -33.21 5.06 -5.71
N GLY A 21 -32.84 4.94 -6.99
CA GLY A 21 -32.16 5.98 -7.75
C GLY A 21 -33.12 7.03 -8.33
N ASP A 22 -32.57 7.93 -9.15
CA ASP A 22 -33.31 9.06 -9.71
C ASP A 22 -34.26 8.68 -10.87
N ASP A 23 -34.04 7.50 -11.48
CA ASP A 23 -34.78 7.00 -12.64
C ASP A 23 -35.49 5.68 -12.29
N ASP A 24 -36.76 5.74 -11.86
CA ASP A 24 -37.62 4.55 -11.63
C ASP A 24 -38.06 3.98 -12.99
N THR A 25 -37.15 3.26 -13.64
CA THR A 25 -37.33 2.76 -15.00
C THR A 25 -38.01 1.40 -15.07
N ASN A 26 -38.11 0.68 -13.94
CA ASN A 26 -38.68 -0.67 -13.86
C ASN A 26 -38.02 -1.61 -14.88
N LEU A 27 -36.72 -1.85 -14.69
CA LEU A 27 -35.87 -2.57 -15.63
C LEU A 27 -36.37 -3.99 -15.96
N SER A 28 -36.29 -4.35 -17.24
CA SER A 28 -36.55 -5.73 -17.70
C SER A 28 -35.28 -6.60 -17.64
N SER A 29 -35.43 -7.91 -17.81
CA SER A 29 -34.29 -8.85 -17.85
C SER A 29 -33.28 -8.54 -18.94
N ASP A 30 -33.74 -8.02 -20.08
CA ASP A 30 -32.90 -7.62 -21.23
C ASP A 30 -32.08 -6.36 -20.91
N ASP A 31 -32.69 -5.39 -20.21
CA ASP A 31 -32.00 -4.17 -19.78
C ASP A 31 -30.90 -4.47 -18.74
N ILE A 32 -31.17 -5.41 -17.83
CA ILE A 32 -30.20 -5.88 -16.84
C ILE A 32 -29.04 -6.60 -17.52
N ALA A 33 -29.33 -7.47 -18.52
CA ALA A 33 -28.30 -8.15 -19.29
C ALA A 33 -27.41 -7.17 -20.07
N GLY A 34 -27.98 -6.10 -20.61
CA GLY A 34 -27.23 -5.03 -21.28
C GLY A 34 -26.30 -4.23 -20.36
N THR A 35 -26.45 -4.34 -19.04
CA THR A 35 -25.67 -3.59 -18.04
C THR A 35 -24.51 -4.40 -17.46
N ILE A 36 -24.55 -5.73 -17.55
CA ILE A 36 -23.53 -6.62 -16.99
C ILE A 36 -22.71 -7.21 -18.13
N ASP A 37 -21.42 -6.90 -18.16
CA ASP A 37 -20.49 -7.47 -19.14
C ASP A 37 -20.44 -9.00 -19.02
N ASP A 38 -20.40 -9.68 -20.17
CA ASP A 38 -20.29 -11.15 -20.32
C ASP A 38 -21.47 -11.99 -19.75
N VAL A 39 -22.65 -11.40 -19.52
CA VAL A 39 -23.86 -12.14 -19.10
C VAL A 39 -24.99 -12.01 -20.12
N ASP A 40 -25.53 -13.14 -20.60
CA ASP A 40 -26.66 -13.14 -21.53
C ASP A 40 -28.02 -13.12 -20.82
N GLU A 41 -29.08 -12.76 -21.55
CA GLU A 41 -30.44 -12.66 -21.02
C GLU A 41 -30.94 -13.99 -20.40
N SER A 42 -30.50 -15.12 -20.96
CA SER A 42 -30.84 -16.45 -20.46
C SER A 42 -30.24 -16.69 -19.07
N GLN A 43 -28.98 -16.30 -18.87
CA GLN A 43 -28.27 -16.35 -17.60
C GLN A 43 -28.89 -15.38 -16.59
N VAL A 44 -29.22 -14.14 -16.99
CA VAL A 44 -29.93 -13.19 -16.12
C VAL A 44 -31.26 -13.75 -15.66
N ASN A 45 -32.05 -14.33 -16.57
CA ASN A 45 -33.33 -14.97 -16.22
C ASN A 45 -33.17 -16.16 -15.27
N GLN A 46 -32.11 -16.95 -15.42
CA GLN A 46 -31.79 -18.04 -14.52
C GLN A 46 -31.40 -17.52 -13.13
N ILE A 47 -30.56 -16.49 -13.06
CA ILE A 47 -30.11 -15.87 -11.82
C ILE A 47 -31.29 -15.20 -11.10
N LEU A 48 -32.12 -14.42 -11.79
CA LEU A 48 -33.36 -13.84 -11.26
C LEU A 48 -34.32 -14.92 -10.75
N GLY A 49 -34.40 -16.07 -11.42
CA GLY A 49 -35.17 -17.23 -10.94
C GLY A 49 -34.66 -17.76 -9.61
N ASN A 50 -33.34 -17.87 -9.46
CA ASN A 50 -32.71 -18.31 -8.20
C ASN A 50 -32.89 -17.27 -7.09
N LEU A 51 -32.76 -15.96 -7.40
CA LEU A 51 -32.97 -14.86 -6.45
C LEU A 51 -34.44 -14.77 -6.00
N HIS A 52 -35.38 -15.07 -6.90
CA HIS A 52 -36.79 -15.17 -6.55
C HIS A 52 -37.07 -16.36 -5.62
N GLN A 53 -36.48 -17.51 -5.90
CA GLN A 53 -36.59 -18.69 -5.03
C GLN A 53 -35.98 -18.45 -3.63
N ALA A 54 -34.98 -17.57 -3.54
CA ALA A 54 -34.38 -17.11 -2.28
C ALA A 54 -35.15 -15.95 -1.61
N GLU A 55 -36.33 -15.57 -2.13
CA GLU A 55 -37.16 -14.47 -1.62
C GLU A 55 -36.48 -13.10 -1.64
N LEU A 56 -35.44 -12.91 -2.46
CA LEU A 56 -34.71 -11.64 -2.59
C LEU A 56 -35.30 -10.71 -3.65
N VAL A 57 -35.98 -11.28 -4.65
CA VAL A 57 -36.60 -10.56 -5.77
C VAL A 57 -38.02 -11.07 -5.99
N ASP A 58 -38.98 -10.18 -6.20
CA ASP A 58 -40.34 -10.52 -6.64
C ASP A 58 -40.41 -10.54 -8.17
N LYS A 59 -41.17 -11.50 -8.73
CA LYS A 59 -41.24 -11.78 -10.17
C LYS A 59 -42.60 -11.43 -10.79
N THR A 60 -43.43 -10.65 -10.12
CA THR A 60 -44.70 -10.17 -10.69
C THR A 60 -44.49 -9.08 -11.75
N GLY A 61 -44.15 -9.50 -12.98
CA GLY A 61 -44.03 -8.61 -14.14
C GLY A 61 -42.62 -8.05 -14.31
N THR A 62 -42.27 -7.02 -13.53
CA THR A 62 -40.91 -6.47 -13.48
C THR A 62 -40.19 -6.97 -12.22
N PRO A 63 -38.92 -7.41 -12.33
CA PRO A 63 -38.16 -7.86 -11.17
C PRO A 63 -37.99 -6.70 -10.20
N LYS A 64 -38.48 -6.86 -8.96
CA LYS A 64 -38.31 -5.87 -7.89
C LYS A 64 -37.66 -6.49 -6.68
N LEU A 65 -36.80 -5.76 -6.00
CA LEU A 65 -36.23 -6.24 -4.74
C LEU A 65 -37.33 -6.38 -3.68
N THR A 66 -37.24 -7.46 -2.93
CA THR A 66 -38.00 -7.60 -1.68
C THR A 66 -37.28 -6.86 -0.55
N SER A 67 -37.94 -6.74 0.61
CA SER A 67 -37.31 -6.21 1.82
C SER A 67 -36.05 -6.97 2.23
N GLU A 68 -35.99 -8.27 1.98
CA GLU A 68 -34.82 -9.08 2.30
C GLU A 68 -33.70 -8.87 1.28
N GLY A 69 -34.04 -8.73 -0.01
CA GLY A 69 -33.10 -8.35 -1.07
C GLY A 69 -32.41 -7.02 -0.80
N ILE A 70 -33.18 -6.01 -0.37
CA ILE A 70 -32.66 -4.69 0.03
C ILE A 70 -31.65 -4.82 1.16
N LYS A 71 -31.97 -5.61 2.19
CA LYS A 71 -31.11 -5.80 3.36
C LYS A 71 -29.79 -6.49 3.00
N VAL A 72 -29.81 -7.45 2.08
CA VAL A 72 -28.60 -8.12 1.59
C VAL A 72 -27.66 -7.13 0.89
N VAL A 73 -28.19 -6.28 0.01
CA VAL A 73 -27.38 -5.25 -0.68
C VAL A 73 -26.78 -4.26 0.32
N LEU A 74 -27.55 -3.82 1.32
CA LEU A 74 -27.06 -2.90 2.35
C LEU A 74 -25.96 -3.54 3.22
N ASP A 75 -26.13 -4.78 3.67
CA ASP A 75 -25.11 -5.48 4.47
C ASP A 75 -23.83 -5.74 3.63
N GLN A 76 -23.97 -5.93 2.32
CA GLN A 76 -22.82 -6.06 1.42
C GLN A 76 -22.06 -4.75 1.27
N LYS A 77 -22.75 -3.64 0.98
CA LYS A 77 -22.12 -2.30 0.92
C LYS A 77 -21.41 -1.95 2.22
N GLU A 78 -22.02 -2.27 3.37
CA GLU A 78 -21.39 -2.05 4.68
C GLU A 78 -20.13 -2.91 4.88
N ARG A 79 -20.13 -4.16 4.40
CA ARG A 79 -18.96 -5.05 4.48
C ARG A 79 -17.82 -4.55 3.59
N GLU A 80 -18.12 -4.07 2.39
CA GLU A 80 -17.14 -3.50 1.46
C GLU A 80 -16.55 -2.21 2.02
N GLU A 81 -17.37 -1.29 2.55
CA GLU A 81 -16.88 -0.10 3.23
C GLU A 81 -15.96 -0.45 4.41
N ARG A 82 -16.35 -1.43 5.23
CA ARG A 82 -15.53 -1.92 6.34
C ARG A 82 -14.23 -2.58 5.88
N GLN A 83 -14.18 -3.18 4.69
CA GLN A 83 -12.95 -3.72 4.12
C GLN A 83 -12.06 -2.61 3.57
N ASN A 84 -12.61 -1.68 2.79
CA ASN A 84 -11.88 -0.53 2.26
C ASN A 84 -11.27 0.32 3.38
N GLU A 85 -12.02 0.60 4.46
CA GLU A 85 -11.48 1.34 5.61
C GLU A 85 -10.31 0.60 6.29
N ARG A 86 -10.33 -0.73 6.30
CA ARG A 86 -9.22 -1.54 6.83
C ARG A 86 -8.01 -1.53 5.91
N GLU A 87 -8.22 -1.52 4.60
CA GLU A 87 -7.15 -1.48 3.60
C GLU A 87 -6.48 -0.11 3.57
N GLU A 88 -7.26 0.97 3.58
CA GLU A 88 -6.76 2.34 3.70
C GLU A 88 -5.92 2.53 4.97
N ARG A 89 -6.41 2.05 6.12
CA ARG A 89 -5.66 2.11 7.39
C ARG A 89 -4.39 1.27 7.36
N LYS A 90 -4.35 0.16 6.62
CA LYS A 90 -3.13 -0.65 6.46
C LYS A 90 -2.12 0.08 5.58
N ALA A 91 -2.56 0.67 4.47
CA ALA A 91 -1.72 1.45 3.58
C ALA A 91 -1.10 2.67 4.29
N GLU A 92 -1.92 3.45 5.01
CA GLU A 92 -1.46 4.60 5.79
C GLU A 92 -0.41 4.21 6.85
N ARG A 93 -0.58 3.03 7.49
CA ARG A 93 0.38 2.52 8.45
C ARG A 93 1.69 2.07 7.78
N ALA A 94 1.64 1.48 6.60
CA ALA A 94 2.82 1.06 5.85
C ALA A 94 3.64 2.28 5.42
N GLU A 95 3.00 3.29 4.83
CA GLU A 95 3.65 4.54 4.41
C GLU A 95 4.36 5.23 5.59
N ARG A 96 3.66 5.37 6.74
CA ARG A 96 4.26 5.95 7.96
C ARG A 96 5.40 5.14 8.57
N GLN A 97 5.50 3.85 8.27
CA GLN A 97 6.62 3.03 8.73
C GLN A 97 7.82 3.19 7.80
N GLU A 98 7.60 3.25 6.50
CA GLU A 98 8.65 3.51 5.51
C GLU A 98 9.30 4.88 5.72
N ASP A 99 8.50 5.91 5.97
CA ASP A 99 8.99 7.26 6.28
C ASP A 99 9.85 7.27 7.55
N ARG A 100 9.39 6.64 8.63
CA ARG A 100 10.16 6.56 9.88
C ARG A 100 11.48 5.81 9.70
N LYS A 101 11.49 4.72 8.92
CA LYS A 101 12.73 4.00 8.60
C LYS A 101 13.70 4.88 7.80
N ARG A 102 13.19 5.66 6.85
CA ARG A 102 13.99 6.60 6.06
C ARG A 102 14.59 7.70 6.93
N GLU A 103 13.81 8.30 7.83
CA GLU A 103 14.29 9.30 8.78
C GLU A 103 15.38 8.75 9.71
N ILE A 104 15.21 7.53 10.24
CA ILE A 104 16.21 6.90 11.10
C ILE A 104 17.53 6.68 10.35
N ARG A 105 17.48 6.22 9.08
CA ARG A 105 18.69 6.04 8.25
C ARG A 105 19.40 7.36 7.98
N ILE A 106 18.66 8.43 7.70
CA ILE A 106 19.23 9.76 7.49
C ILE A 106 19.88 10.28 8.78
N ASN A 107 19.20 10.17 9.92
CA ASN A 107 19.77 10.64 11.19
C ASN A 107 21.03 9.85 11.60
N LYS A 108 21.05 8.53 11.37
CA LYS A 108 22.25 7.71 11.60
C LYS A 108 23.42 8.15 10.70
N SER A 109 23.19 8.35 9.41
CA SER A 109 24.26 8.77 8.49
C SER A 109 24.83 10.15 8.84
N VAL A 110 23.96 11.09 9.22
CA VAL A 110 24.36 12.43 9.71
C VAL A 110 25.18 12.32 11.00
N ALA A 111 24.78 11.46 11.94
CA ALA A 111 25.53 11.26 13.18
C ALA A 111 26.96 10.72 12.91
N TYR A 112 27.11 9.71 12.06
CA TYR A 112 28.42 9.16 11.72
C TYR A 112 29.31 10.16 10.95
N LEU A 113 28.73 10.93 10.03
CA LEU A 113 29.46 12.00 9.34
C LEU A 113 29.91 13.10 10.31
N THR A 114 29.10 13.42 11.32
CA THR A 114 29.47 14.39 12.36
C THR A 114 30.63 13.88 13.22
N ILE A 115 30.60 12.59 13.61
CA ILE A 115 31.70 11.95 14.33
C ILE A 115 32.98 11.99 13.49
N ALA A 116 32.90 11.65 12.20
CA ALA A 116 34.03 11.71 11.29
C ALA A 116 34.62 13.11 11.17
N LEU A 117 33.78 14.15 11.11
CA LEU A 117 34.21 15.53 11.09
C LEU A 117 34.96 15.92 12.38
N VAL A 118 34.44 15.51 13.54
CA VAL A 118 35.09 15.76 14.84
C VAL A 118 36.44 15.04 14.92
N LEU A 119 36.52 13.78 14.47
CA LEU A 119 37.76 13.00 14.44
C LEU A 119 38.79 13.61 13.48
N ALA A 120 38.37 14.03 12.28
CA ALA A 120 39.24 14.70 11.32
C ALA A 120 39.76 16.03 11.87
N GLY A 121 38.90 16.85 12.49
CA GLY A 121 39.30 18.09 13.14
C GLY A 121 40.25 17.87 14.32
N GLY A 122 40.00 16.86 15.15
CA GLY A 122 40.89 16.44 16.23
C GLY A 122 42.26 15.99 15.72
N PHE A 123 42.28 15.18 14.65
CA PHE A 123 43.51 14.72 14.01
C PHE A 123 44.31 15.88 13.40
N GLN A 124 43.65 16.83 12.73
CA GLN A 124 44.28 18.05 12.21
C GLN A 124 44.87 18.91 13.34
N GLY A 125 44.17 19.01 14.48
CA GLY A 125 44.65 19.69 15.67
C GLY A 125 45.92 19.06 16.24
N VAL A 126 45.97 17.73 16.35
CA VAL A 126 47.15 16.98 16.80
C VAL A 126 48.30 17.11 15.79
N ALA A 127 48.02 16.99 14.48
CA ALA A 127 49.02 17.09 13.43
C ALA A 127 49.72 18.46 13.40
N ARG A 128 48.99 19.54 13.67
CA ARG A 128 49.57 20.88 13.81
C ARG A 128 50.58 20.98 14.95
N ASN A 129 50.40 20.20 16.01
CA ASN A 129 51.23 20.25 17.21
C ASN A 129 52.46 19.32 17.17
N LEU A 130 52.67 18.57 16.09
CA LEU A 130 53.82 17.67 15.94
C LEU A 130 55.09 18.41 15.52
N VAL A 131 55.93 18.75 16.49
CA VAL A 131 57.15 19.56 16.31
C VAL A 131 58.17 18.96 15.33
N TYR A 132 58.17 17.63 15.14
CA TYR A 132 59.17 16.91 14.33
C TYR A 132 59.03 17.07 12.80
N PHE A 133 57.89 17.53 12.29
CA PHE A 133 57.64 17.66 10.85
C PHE A 133 57.65 19.12 10.39
N SER A 134 58.04 19.37 9.14
CA SER A 134 57.93 20.70 8.53
C SER A 134 56.46 21.12 8.33
N GLU A 135 56.18 22.42 8.20
CA GLU A 135 54.80 22.93 8.06
C GLU A 135 54.06 22.33 6.86
N TRP A 136 54.75 22.14 5.74
CA TRP A 136 54.20 21.52 4.52
C TRP A 136 53.87 20.06 4.70
N GLU A 137 54.75 19.29 5.36
CA GLU A 137 54.49 17.88 5.65
C GLU A 137 53.31 17.71 6.61
N ARG A 138 53.20 18.56 7.65
CA ARG A 138 52.04 18.55 8.57
C ARG A 138 50.74 18.78 7.81
N LEU A 139 50.72 19.74 6.88
CA LEU A 139 49.55 20.07 6.10
C LEU A 139 49.12 18.88 5.23
N ILE A 140 50.07 18.26 4.51
CA ILE A 140 49.84 17.09 3.66
C ILE A 140 49.35 15.90 4.48
N TYR A 141 50.02 15.54 5.58
CA TYR A 141 49.60 14.42 6.42
C TYR A 141 48.23 14.65 7.06
N SER A 142 47.90 15.90 7.41
CA SER A 142 46.58 16.23 7.95
C SER A 142 45.46 16.10 6.92
N LEU A 143 45.72 16.47 5.66
CA LEU A 143 44.78 16.31 4.55
C LEU A 143 44.58 14.84 4.21
N ILE A 144 45.67 14.08 4.13
CA ILE A 144 45.62 12.63 3.86
C ILE A 144 44.86 11.92 5.00
N GLY A 145 45.17 12.24 6.27
CA GLY A 145 44.47 11.68 7.42
C GLY A 145 42.98 11.98 7.41
N ALA A 146 42.59 13.23 7.12
CA ALA A 146 41.19 13.61 6.99
C ALA A 146 40.49 12.86 5.84
N ALA A 147 41.15 12.74 4.67
CA ALA A 147 40.61 12.01 3.52
C ALA A 147 40.42 10.52 3.82
N VAL A 148 41.36 9.90 4.56
CA VAL A 148 41.24 8.50 4.99
C VAL A 148 40.10 8.32 5.98
N ILE A 149 39.95 9.20 6.98
CA ILE A 149 38.84 9.15 7.95
C ILE A 149 37.49 9.26 7.24
N PHE A 150 37.35 10.21 6.30
CA PHE A 150 36.12 10.35 5.52
C PHE A 150 35.87 9.15 4.61
N GLY A 151 36.90 8.64 3.92
CA GLY A 151 36.80 7.47 3.05
C GLY A 151 36.37 6.21 3.81
N LEU A 152 36.96 5.95 4.97
CA LEU A 152 36.57 4.84 5.84
C LEU A 152 35.14 5.00 6.36
N THR A 153 34.72 6.21 6.70
CA THR A 153 33.35 6.48 7.17
C THR A 153 32.33 6.25 6.06
N LEU A 154 32.62 6.66 4.82
CA LEU A 154 31.76 6.39 3.67
C LEU A 154 31.67 4.91 3.36
N LEU A 155 32.79 4.18 3.37
CA LEU A 155 32.79 2.73 3.18
C LEU A 155 31.99 2.02 4.27
N PHE A 156 32.12 2.44 5.52
CA PHE A 156 31.34 1.90 6.63
C PHE A 156 29.84 2.17 6.47
N LEU A 157 29.46 3.40 6.08
CA LEU A 157 28.05 3.74 5.81
C LEU A 157 27.48 2.93 4.65
N LEU A 158 28.25 2.72 3.59
CA LEU A 158 27.85 1.87 2.47
C LEU A 158 27.66 0.41 2.91
N TYR A 159 28.58 -0.11 3.71
CA TYR A 159 28.49 -1.47 4.25
C TYR A 159 27.25 -1.66 5.15
N VAL A 160 27.01 -0.75 6.10
CA VAL A 160 25.85 -0.81 6.98
C VAL A 160 24.55 -0.68 6.19
N ASN A 161 24.49 0.23 5.22
CA ASN A 161 23.29 0.41 4.40
C ASN A 161 23.05 -0.78 3.45
N TRP A 162 24.11 -1.47 3.01
CA TRP A 162 23.98 -2.71 2.24
C TRP A 162 23.48 -3.87 3.11
N TRP A 163 24.01 -4.02 4.32
CA TRP A 163 23.58 -5.04 5.28
C TRP A 163 22.12 -4.87 5.72
N ASP A 164 21.70 -3.64 6.03
CA ASP A 164 20.30 -3.32 6.40
C ASP A 164 19.31 -3.68 5.27
N VAL A 165 19.70 -3.52 4.00
CA VAL A 165 18.88 -3.90 2.84
C VAL A 165 18.76 -5.42 2.70
N GLU A 166 19.83 -6.15 3.03
CA GLU A 166 19.86 -7.62 2.93
C GLU A 166 18.96 -8.26 4.01
N GLU A 167 18.96 -7.74 5.24
CA GLU A 167 18.04 -8.19 6.31
C GLU A 167 16.57 -7.92 5.99
N GLU A 168 16.23 -6.76 5.39
CA GLU A 168 14.86 -6.47 4.96
C GLU A 168 14.37 -7.46 3.90
N SER A 169 15.23 -7.84 2.94
CA SER A 169 14.89 -8.81 1.88
C SER A 169 14.62 -10.23 2.39
N GLN A 170 15.31 -10.64 3.47
CA GLN A 170 15.11 -11.96 4.10
C GLN A 170 13.87 -11.99 5.00
N SER A 171 13.52 -10.86 5.64
CA SER A 171 12.31 -10.77 6.48
C SER A 171 11.02 -10.82 5.66
N GLN A 172 11.00 -10.24 4.45
CA GLN A 172 9.82 -10.24 3.58
C GLN A 172 9.52 -11.63 2.98
N SER A 173 10.56 -12.43 2.71
CA SER A 173 10.44 -13.77 2.11
C SER A 173 9.99 -14.85 3.10
N GLN A 174 9.95 -14.58 4.42
CA GLN A 174 9.41 -15.49 5.43
C GLN A 174 7.94 -15.25 5.78
N THR A 175 7.32 -14.20 5.24
CA THR A 175 5.92 -13.83 5.50
C THR A 175 4.95 -14.15 4.35
N GLN A 176 5.43 -14.80 3.28
CA GLN A 176 4.60 -15.42 2.24
C GLN A 176 4.46 -16.92 2.50
#